data_AF-A0A940XDT3-F1
#
_entry.id   AF-A0A940XDT3-F1
#
_cell.length_a   1.000
_cell.length_b   1.000
_cell.length_c   1.000
_cell.angle_alpha   90.00
_cell.angle_beta   90.00
_cell.angle_gamma   90.00
#
_symmetry.space_group_name_H-M   'P 1'
#
loop_
_entity.id
_entity.type
_entity.pdbx_description
1 polymer ?
#
loop_
_entity_poly.entity_id
_entity_poly.type
_entity_poly.pdbx_seq_one_letter_code
_entity_poly.pdbx_strand_id
1 'polypeptide(L)'
;MTHDVFAVVDELFRTRLHVPRPDPDTPLLDYGLDSVRSLDLIVELEHRFDVRISDEQAAAMLTLRDVAAQVSASLAAREGDGNRREGDAEPTGHPAHAERAERAG
;
A
#
# COMPACT_ATOMS: atom_id res chain seq x y z
N MET A 1 -0.51 12.54 16.69
CA MET A 1 -0.90 11.29 17.37
C MET A 1 -0.48 10.16 16.45
N THR A 2 0.58 9.45 16.80
CA THR A 2 1.05 8.25 16.10
C THR A 2 -0.06 7.21 16.21
N HIS A 3 -0.85 7.03 15.17
CA HIS A 3 -1.84 5.96 15.14
C HIS A 3 -1.07 4.64 15.08
N ASP A 4 -1.18 3.81 16.12
CA ASP A 4 -0.67 2.46 16.10
C ASP A 4 -1.31 1.73 14.91
N VAL A 5 -0.48 1.17 14.01
CA VAL A 5 -0.94 0.40 12.83
C VAL A 5 -1.96 -0.66 13.26
N PHE A 6 -1.68 -1.32 14.40
CA PHE A 6 -2.58 -2.31 14.98
C PHE A 6 -3.95 -1.74 15.34
N ALA A 7 -4.04 -0.53 15.89
CA ALA A 7 -5.33 0.06 16.28
C ALA A 7 -6.22 0.34 15.06
N VAL A 8 -5.62 0.81 13.96
CA VAL A 8 -6.35 1.06 12.71
C VAL A 8 -6.80 -0.25 12.06
N VAL A 9 -5.93 -1.27 12.06
CA VAL A 9 -6.29 -2.60 11.55
C VAL A 9 -7.41 -3.21 12.41
N ASP A 10 -7.32 -3.16 13.74
CA ASP A 10 -8.37 -3.62 14.65
C ASP A 10 -9.71 -2.89 14.43
N GLU A 11 -9.69 -1.56 14.26
CA GLU A 11 -10.89 -0.77 13.95
C GLU A 11 -11.55 -1.19 12.63
N LEU A 12 -10.74 -1.39 11.59
CA LEU A 12 -11.22 -1.81 10.27
C LEU A 12 -11.90 -3.18 10.35
N PHE A 13 -11.29 -4.12 11.07
CA PHE A 13 -11.84 -5.46 11.25
C PHE A 13 -13.11 -5.46 12.08
N ARG A 14 -13.18 -4.68 13.17
CA ARG A 14 -14.42 -4.51 13.96
C ARG A 14 -15.57 -4.02 13.11
N THR A 15 -15.31 -3.05 12.24
CA THR A 15 -16.31 -2.45 11.36
C THR A 15 -16.80 -3.45 10.30
N ARG A 16 -15.90 -4.21 9.69
CA ARG A 16 -16.25 -5.17 8.63
C ARG A 16 -16.88 -6.46 9.16
N LEU A 17 -16.29 -7.03 10.21
CA LEU A 17 -16.72 -8.29 10.80
C LEU A 17 -17.88 -8.14 11.79
N HIS A 18 -18.21 -6.92 12.19
CA HIS A 18 -19.24 -6.63 13.20
C HIS A 18 -18.97 -7.35 14.54
N VAL A 19 -17.71 -7.66 14.81
CA VAL A 19 -17.27 -8.25 16.09
C VAL A 19 -16.75 -7.15 17.01
N PRO A 20 -17.17 -7.12 18.29
CA PRO A 20 -16.78 -6.05 19.21
C PRO A 20 -15.30 -6.09 19.61
N ARG A 21 -14.69 -7.28 19.56
CA ARG A 21 -13.27 -7.49 19.83
C ARG A 21 -12.78 -8.70 19.01
N PRO A 22 -12.19 -8.50 17.82
CA PRO A 22 -11.54 -9.58 17.10
C PRO A 22 -10.32 -10.05 17.90
N ASP A 23 -10.13 -11.36 17.94
CA ASP A 23 -8.94 -11.98 18.51
C ASP A 23 -7.83 -11.97 17.45
N PRO A 24 -6.63 -11.47 17.78
CA PRO A 24 -5.61 -11.21 16.78
C PRO A 24 -4.93 -12.46 16.25
N ASP A 25 -5.06 -13.58 16.95
CA ASP A 25 -4.45 -14.87 16.63
C ASP A 25 -5.45 -15.81 15.95
N THR A 26 -6.72 -15.39 15.82
CA THR A 26 -7.76 -16.15 15.12
C THR A 26 -7.63 -15.99 13.60
N PRO A 27 -7.69 -17.10 12.83
CA PRO A 27 -7.64 -17.06 11.38
C PRO A 27 -8.74 -16.19 10.76
N LEU A 28 -8.41 -15.45 9.70
CA LEU A 28 -9.37 -14.60 8.98
C LEU A 28 -10.54 -15.43 8.41
N LEU A 29 -10.26 -16.66 7.99
CA LEU A 29 -11.29 -17.59 7.48
C LEU A 29 -12.31 -17.96 8.57
N ASP A 30 -11.90 -18.05 9.83
CA ASP A 30 -12.80 -18.38 10.94
C ASP A 30 -13.77 -17.23 11.24
N TYR A 31 -13.41 -16.00 10.84
CA TYR A 31 -14.31 -14.84 10.83
C TYR A 31 -15.18 -14.73 9.58
N GLY A 32 -15.07 -15.66 8.62
CA GLY A 32 -15.78 -15.60 7.35
C GLY A 32 -15.22 -14.56 6.38
N LEU A 33 -13.93 -14.23 6.48
CA LEU A 33 -13.22 -13.48 5.44
C LEU A 33 -12.75 -14.46 4.37
N ASP A 34 -13.53 -14.52 3.29
CA ASP A 34 -13.17 -15.23 2.07
C ASP A 34 -12.06 -14.48 1.31
N SER A 35 -11.39 -15.14 0.36
CA SER A 35 -10.30 -14.55 -0.44
C SER A 35 -10.65 -13.19 -1.07
N VAL A 36 -11.90 -12.99 -1.50
CA VAL A 36 -12.38 -11.72 -2.08
C VAL A 36 -12.50 -10.63 -1.02
N ARG A 37 -13.03 -10.96 0.17
CA ARG A 37 -13.18 -10.00 1.27
C ARG A 37 -11.82 -9.62 1.86
N SER A 38 -10.89 -10.57 1.92
CA SER A 38 -9.51 -10.32 2.32
C SER A 38 -8.79 -9.40 1.34
N LEU A 39 -9.01 -9.56 0.03
CA LEU A 39 -8.41 -8.67 -0.97
C LEU A 39 -8.91 -7.23 -0.84
N ASP A 40 -10.21 -7.04 -0.64
CA ASP A 40 -10.81 -5.71 -0.44
C ASP A 40 -10.24 -5.00 0.81
N LEU A 41 -10.04 -5.75 1.90
CA LEU A 41 -9.36 -5.27 3.11
C LEU A 41 -7.92 -4.84 2.83
N ILE A 42 -7.17 -5.65 2.06
CA ILE A 42 -5.77 -5.37 1.74
C ILE A 42 -5.66 -4.09 0.90
N VAL A 43 -6.49 -3.95 -0.13
CA VAL A 43 -6.52 -2.73 -0.96
C VAL A 43 -6.84 -1.49 -0.11
N GLU A 44 -7.78 -1.59 0.83
CA GLU A 44 -8.09 -0.48 1.74
C GLU A 44 -6.90 -0.12 2.65
N LEU A 45 -6.17 -1.12 3.15
CA LEU A 45 -4.97 -0.92 3.97
C LEU A 45 -3.83 -0.29 3.16
N GLU A 46 -3.58 -0.75 1.93
CA GLU A 46 -2.61 -0.15 1.01
C GLU A 46 -2.90 1.34 0.82
N HIS A 47 -4.15 1.68 0.47
CA HIS A 47 -4.57 3.06 0.28
C HIS A 47 -4.46 3.91 1.56
N ARG A 48 -4.79 3.35 2.73
CA ARG A 48 -4.79 4.09 4.00
C ARG A 48 -3.38 4.37 4.52
N PHE A 49 -2.45 3.44 4.29
CA PHE A 49 -1.08 3.52 4.82
C PHE A 49 -0.04 3.94 3.78
N ASP A 50 -0.43 4.11 2.53
CA ASP A 50 0.51 4.44 1.47
C ASP A 50 1.13 3.18 0.82
N VAL A 51 1.05 2.03 1.49
CA VAL A 51 1.94 0.88 1.27
C VAL A 51 1.57 0.04 0.04
N ARG A 52 2.51 -0.78 -0.42
CA ARG A 52 2.26 -1.84 -1.41
C ARG A 52 2.45 -3.20 -0.76
N ILE A 53 1.51 -4.10 -0.99
CA ILE A 53 1.45 -5.46 -0.49
C ILE A 53 1.25 -6.37 -1.70
N SER A 54 2.27 -7.18 -2.02
CA SER A 54 2.18 -8.15 -3.12
C SER A 54 1.19 -9.27 -2.79
N ASP A 55 0.66 -9.95 -3.81
CA ASP A 55 -0.23 -11.11 -3.64
C ASP A 55 0.36 -12.22 -2.75
N GLU A 56 1.67 -12.43 -2.81
CA GLU A 56 2.37 -13.41 -1.95
C GLU A 56 2.33 -12.99 -0.47
N GLN A 57 2.48 -11.69 -0.20
CA GLN A 57 2.37 -11.15 1.15
C GLN A 57 0.91 -11.19 1.62
N ALA A 58 -0.03 -10.87 0.73
CA ALA A 58 -1.46 -11.04 0.93
C ALA A 58 -1.84 -12.47 1.33
N ALA A 59 -1.31 -13.46 0.62
CA ALA A 59 -1.55 -14.87 0.89
C ALA A 59 -0.92 -15.35 2.21
N ALA A 60 0.16 -14.71 2.67
CA ALA A 60 0.81 -15.02 3.94
C ALA A 60 0.06 -14.43 5.16
N MET A 61 -0.83 -13.46 4.96
CA MET A 61 -1.60 -12.82 6.03
C MET A 61 -2.83 -13.67 6.41
N LEU A 62 -2.67 -14.51 7.43
CA LEU A 62 -3.71 -15.45 7.88
C LEU A 62 -4.49 -14.95 9.09
N THR A 63 -3.92 -14.03 9.88
CA THR A 63 -4.51 -13.50 11.10
C THR A 63 -4.44 -11.97 11.14
N LEU A 64 -5.21 -11.34 12.03
CA LEU A 64 -5.15 -9.88 12.25
C LEU A 64 -3.72 -9.44 12.64
N ARG A 65 -3.03 -10.25 13.44
CA ARG A 65 -1.65 -10.01 13.84
C ARG A 65 -0.72 -9.98 12.63
N ASP A 66 -0.87 -10.92 11.71
CA ASP A 66 -0.06 -10.97 10.49
C ASP A 66 -0.30 -9.73 9.63
N VAL A 67 -1.56 -9.31 9.49
CA VAL A 67 -1.92 -8.09 8.75
C VAL A 67 -1.25 -6.86 9.35
N ALA A 68 -1.39 -6.66 10.66
CA ALA A 68 -0.79 -5.52 11.34
C ALA A 68 0.75 -5.54 11.28
N ALA A 69 1.36 -6.72 11.39
CA ALA A 69 2.81 -6.90 11.29
C ALA A 69 3.29 -6.57 9.87
N GLN A 70 2.59 -7.04 8.84
CA GLN A 70 2.95 -6.82 7.45
C GLN A 70 2.88 -5.33 7.08
N VAL A 71 1.79 -4.65 7.44
CA VAL A 71 1.64 -3.21 7.19
C VAL A 71 2.74 -2.42 7.92
N SER A 72 3.04 -2.78 9.16
CA SER A 72 4.11 -2.13 9.94
C SER A 72 5.49 -2.34 9.29
N ALA A 73 5.77 -3.54 8.81
CA ALA A 73 7.02 -3.85 8.09
C ALA A 73 7.12 -3.05 6.79
N SER A 74 6.04 -2.96 6.01
CA SER A 74 6.01 -2.17 4.77
C SER A 74 6.19 -0.67 5.02
N LEU A 75 5.65 -0.14 6.12
CA LEU A 75 5.89 1.26 6.52
C LEU A 75 7.35 1.50 6.88
N ALA A 76 7.93 0.64 7.73
CA ALA A 76 9.35 0.75 8.11
C ALA A 76 10.29 0.63 6.89
N ALA A 77 9.96 -0.26 5.94
CA ALA A 77 10.72 -0.40 4.69
C ALA A 77 10.68 0.88 3.82
N ARG A 78 9.54 1.58 3.79
CA ARG A 78 9.39 2.86 3.06
C ARG A 78 10.18 4.00 3.71
N GLU A 79 10.17 4.06 5.03
CA GLU A 79 10.98 5.04 5.77
C GLU A 79 12.48 4.83 5.51
N GLY A 80 12.91 3.58 5.28
CA GLY A 80 14.26 3.25 4.83
C GLY A 80 14.57 3.58 3.36
N ASP A 81 13.57 3.51 2.46
CA ASP A 81 13.72 3.77 1.01
C ASP A 81 13.67 5.28 0.66
N GLY A 82 13.13 6.13 1.54
CA GLY A 82 12.97 7.58 1.35
C GLY A 82 14.26 8.39 1.23
N ASN A 83 15.45 7.79 1.39
CA ASN A 83 16.75 8.46 1.25
C ASN A 83 17.44 8.24 -0.12
N ARG A 84 16.75 7.74 -1.16
CA ARG A 84 17.34 7.54 -2.51
C ARG A 84 16.48 8.01 -3.69
N ARG A 85 15.69 9.08 -3.55
CA ARG A 85 15.05 9.72 -4.72
C ARG A 85 15.43 11.19 -4.83
N GLU A 86 16.73 11.43 -4.98
CA GLU A 86 17.24 12.51 -5.83
C GLU A 86 17.51 11.87 -7.20
N GLY A 87 16.73 12.23 -8.21
CA GLY A 87 16.81 11.57 -9.52
C GLY A 87 15.62 11.80 -10.46
N ASP A 88 14.67 12.66 -10.13
CA ASP A 88 13.76 13.24 -11.14
C ASP A 88 14.49 14.41 -11.81
N ALA A 89 15.46 14.07 -12.65
CA ALA A 89 16.12 14.99 -13.57
C ALA A 89 16.35 14.28 -14.89
N GLU A 90 15.33 14.30 -15.75
CA GLU A 90 15.57 14.37 -17.19
C GLU A 90 15.05 15.71 -17.72
N PRO A 91 15.91 16.74 -17.81
CA PRO A 91 15.65 17.89 -18.65
C PRO A 91 16.00 17.49 -20.08
N THR A 92 15.14 16.71 -20.75
CA THR A 92 15.29 16.52 -22.19
C THR A 92 14.76 17.76 -22.89
N GLY A 93 15.63 18.78 -22.93
CA GLY A 93 15.59 19.81 -23.94
C GLY A 93 15.74 19.16 -25.31
N HIS A 94 14.68 19.21 -26.11
CA HIS A 94 14.81 19.07 -27.56
C HIS A 94 14.83 20.48 -28.17
N PRO A 95 15.85 20.79 -28.99
CA PRO A 95 16.13 22.14 -29.46
C PRO A 95 15.06 22.65 -30.44
N ALA A 96 14.87 23.97 -30.39
CA ALA A 96 14.12 24.75 -31.36
C ALA A 96 14.53 24.37 -32.79
N HIS A 97 13.57 23.89 -33.58
CA HIS A 97 13.74 23.64 -35.00
C HIS A 97 13.84 24.99 -35.74
N ALA A 98 15.05 25.55 -35.79
CA ALA A 98 15.41 26.56 -36.75
C ALA A 98 15.70 25.86 -38.09
N GLU A 99 14.72 25.79 -38.99
CA GLU A 99 14.98 25.78 -40.43
C GLU A 99 13.68 25.98 -41.21
N ARG A 100 13.53 27.17 -41.81
CA ARG A 100 13.09 27.34 -43.21
C ARG A 100 13.12 28.83 -43.55
N ALA A 101 14.29 29.27 -43.99
CA ALA A 101 14.41 30.42 -44.87
C ALA A 101 14.90 29.88 -46.23
N GLU A 102 14.20 30.29 -47.28
CA GLU A 102 14.69 30.44 -48.66
C GLU A 102 14.85 29.19 -49.55
N ARG A 103 13.94 28.99 -50.52
CA ARG A 103 14.14 29.39 -51.93
C ARG A 103 13.05 28.85 -52.87
N ALA A 104 12.70 29.72 -53.83
CA ALA A 104 12.16 29.48 -55.18
C ALA A 104 10.65 29.23 -55.35
N GLY A 105 10.02 30.13 -56.10
CA GLY A 105 8.66 30.02 -56.64
C GLY A 105 8.08 31.38 -56.96
#